data_AF-A0A1G4K5L4-F1
#
_entry.id   AF-A0A1G4K5L4-F1
#
_cell.length_a   1.000
_cell.length_b   1.000
_cell.length_c   1.000
_cell.angle_alpha   90.00
_cell.angle_beta   90.00
_cell.angle_gamma   90.00
#
_symmetry.space_group_name_H-M   'P 1'
#
loop_
_entity.id
_entity.type
_entity.pdbx_description
1 polymer ?
#
loop_
_entity_poly.entity_id
_entity_poly.type
_entity_poly.pdbx_seq_one_letter_code
_entity_poly.pdbx_strand_id
1 'polypeptide(L)'
;MARQNFVGLVVSQGKMLKTVKVRVETKVFNHRINKELFSRKDYLVHDEEGVSREGDLVRIEATRPLSKRKFFSIAEILKNKGQQFALFESEAKIQVSQQEAEKTREFLSRRKAHESDDSILLRDIHTIQNALSQGKDAEELVEIKARYGIEQFTPETLRQLLQLDVLALESQVDAQKTKIDTAQQRVRELLENGQECDSWLAQRGVENAASLKPNIKRNLLRKHVLQEL
;
A
#
# COMPACT_ATOMS: atom_id res chain seq x y z
N MET A 1 20.97 -44.83 15.82
CA MET A 1 20.29 -45.16 14.54
C MET A 1 19.72 -43.87 13.97
N ALA A 2 19.80 -43.68 12.65
CA ALA A 2 19.18 -42.54 11.98
C ALA A 2 17.65 -42.65 12.04
N ARG A 3 16.97 -41.53 12.30
CA ARG A 3 15.49 -41.44 12.28
C ARG A 3 15.01 -41.12 10.86
N GLN A 4 13.89 -41.72 10.45
CA GLN A 4 13.22 -41.33 9.22
C GLN A 4 12.63 -39.93 9.39
N ASN A 5 12.98 -39.01 8.50
CA ASN A 5 12.51 -37.63 8.53
C ASN A 5 11.69 -37.32 7.29
N PHE A 6 10.67 -36.49 7.44
CA PHE A 6 9.92 -35.89 6.33
C PHE A 6 9.76 -34.40 6.55
N VAL A 7 9.67 -33.65 5.45
CA VAL A 7 9.24 -32.26 5.46
C VAL A 7 7.78 -32.22 5.02
N GLY A 8 6.93 -31.53 5.76
CA GLY A 8 5.51 -31.45 5.47
C GLY A 8 4.88 -30.17 5.96
N LEU A 9 3.67 -29.92 5.49
CA LEU A 9 2.86 -28.75 5.84
C LEU A 9 1.77 -29.16 6.84
N VAL A 10 1.59 -28.38 7.91
CA VAL A 10 0.54 -28.60 8.90
C VAL A 10 -0.80 -28.21 8.30
N VAL A 11 -1.68 -29.18 8.09
CA VAL A 11 -3.00 -28.99 7.45
C VAL A 11 -4.08 -28.71 8.48
N SER A 12 -4.01 -29.34 9.64
CA SER A 12 -4.99 -29.09 10.70
C SER A 12 -4.37 -29.13 12.09
N GLN A 13 -4.71 -28.15 12.91
CA GLN A 13 -4.30 -28.04 14.30
C GLN A 13 -5.49 -27.61 15.18
N GLY A 14 -5.45 -27.90 16.49
CA GLY A 14 -6.53 -27.58 17.42
C GLY A 14 -7.73 -28.54 17.41
N LYS A 15 -7.84 -29.44 16.42
CA LYS A 15 -8.89 -30.47 16.37
C LYS A 15 -8.65 -31.66 17.29
N MET A 16 -7.40 -31.94 17.65
CA MET A 16 -7.00 -33.04 18.52
C MET A 16 -5.97 -32.53 19.53
N LEU A 17 -6.03 -33.04 20.77
CA LEU A 17 -5.07 -32.68 21.80
C LEU A 17 -3.68 -33.24 21.48
N LYS A 18 -2.65 -32.39 21.64
CA LYS A 18 -1.22 -32.72 21.44
C LYS A 18 -0.90 -33.42 20.11
N THR A 19 -1.73 -33.20 19.09
CA THR A 19 -1.67 -33.92 17.80
C THR A 19 -2.03 -32.99 16.66
N VAL A 20 -1.20 -32.97 15.63
CA VAL A 20 -1.41 -32.18 14.41
C VAL A 20 -1.47 -33.11 13.20
N LYS A 21 -2.21 -32.71 12.17
CA LYS A 21 -2.19 -33.41 10.88
C LYS A 21 -1.20 -32.73 9.95
N VAL A 22 -0.15 -33.45 9.56
CA VAL A 22 0.89 -32.95 8.64
C VAL A 22 0.77 -33.66 7.31
N ARG A 23 0.68 -32.90 6.22
CA ARG A 23 0.73 -33.42 4.85
C ARG A 23 2.17 -33.45 4.38
N VAL A 24 2.65 -34.64 4.04
CA VAL A 24 3.94 -34.85 3.42
C VAL A 24 3.73 -35.10 1.93
N GLU A 25 4.56 -34.47 1.12
CA GLU A 25 4.63 -34.72 -0.32
C GLU A 25 5.93 -35.45 -0.64
N THR A 26 5.84 -36.53 -1.40
CA THR A 26 6.99 -37.33 -1.84
C THR A 26 6.91 -37.52 -3.34
N LYS A 27 8.05 -37.37 -4.02
CA LYS A 27 8.13 -37.62 -5.45
C LYS A 27 8.14 -39.12 -5.73
N VAL A 28 7.24 -39.56 -6.61
CA VAL A 28 7.09 -40.96 -7.02
C VAL A 28 7.04 -41.00 -8.54
N PHE A 29 7.89 -41.83 -9.15
CA PHE A 29 7.89 -42.04 -10.59
C PHE A 29 6.76 -43.00 -10.99
N ASN A 30 5.80 -42.50 -11.79
CA ASN A 30 4.74 -43.32 -12.34
C ASN A 30 5.16 -43.88 -13.69
N HIS A 31 5.44 -45.18 -13.74
CA HIS A 31 5.92 -45.88 -14.94
C HIS A 31 4.90 -45.87 -16.09
N ARG A 32 3.60 -45.90 -15.78
CA ARG A 32 2.55 -45.88 -16.81
C ARG A 32 2.47 -44.54 -17.54
N ILE A 33 2.68 -43.45 -16.82
CA ILE A 33 2.63 -42.08 -17.34
C ILE A 33 4.03 -41.60 -17.77
N ASN A 34 5.07 -42.34 -17.38
CA ASN A 34 6.48 -41.98 -17.59
C ASN A 34 6.80 -40.55 -17.07
N LYS A 35 6.28 -40.21 -15.89
CA LYS A 35 6.42 -38.89 -15.27
C LYS A 35 6.59 -39.01 -13.76
N GLU A 36 7.45 -38.16 -13.19
CA GLU A 36 7.56 -37.98 -11.74
C GLU A 36 6.37 -37.14 -11.22
N LEU A 37 5.63 -37.70 -10.27
CA LEU A 37 4.44 -37.10 -9.68
C LEU A 37 4.63 -36.93 -8.17
N PHE A 38 3.95 -35.95 -7.58
CA PHE A 38 3.91 -35.80 -6.13
C PHE A 38 2.79 -36.68 -5.55
N SER A 39 3.17 -37.65 -4.74
CA SER A 39 2.25 -38.42 -3.90
C SER A 39 2.14 -37.76 -2.53
N ARG A 40 0.91 -37.52 -2.09
CA ARG A 40 0.61 -36.82 -0.84
C ARG A 40 0.11 -37.81 0.19
N LYS A 41 0.63 -37.72 1.42
CA LYS A 41 0.15 -38.53 2.55
C LYS A 41 0.06 -37.70 3.81
N ASP A 42 -1.08 -37.80 4.48
CA ASP A 42 -1.34 -37.09 5.73
C ASP A 42 -0.99 -37.98 6.92
N TYR A 43 -0.15 -37.48 7.81
CA TYR A 43 0.31 -38.14 9.02
C TYR A 43 -0.29 -37.47 10.26
N LEU A 44 -0.60 -38.29 11.27
CA LEU A 44 -0.88 -37.79 12.61
C LEU A 44 0.45 -37.68 13.36
N VAL A 45 0.79 -36.46 13.75
CA VAL A 45 2.11 -36.12 14.29
C VAL A 45 1.95 -35.59 15.71
N HIS A 46 2.89 -35.94 16.59
CA HIS A 46 2.93 -35.41 17.94
C HIS A 46 3.47 -34.00 17.99
N ASP A 47 2.74 -33.15 18.70
CA ASP A 47 3.18 -31.84 19.13
C ASP A 47 2.80 -31.72 20.61
N GLU A 48 3.79 -31.75 21.50
CA GLU A 48 3.55 -31.75 22.96
C GLU A 48 3.11 -30.38 23.47
N GLU A 49 3.77 -29.34 22.98
CA GLU A 49 3.60 -27.95 23.37
C GLU A 49 2.52 -27.23 22.54
N GLY A 50 2.11 -27.82 21.41
CA GLY A 50 1.08 -27.23 20.54
C GLY A 50 1.60 -25.99 19.79
N VAL A 51 2.90 -25.91 19.54
CA VAL A 51 3.57 -24.74 18.94
C VAL A 51 3.17 -24.56 17.48
N SER A 52 2.92 -25.65 16.76
CA SER A 52 2.63 -25.57 15.33
C SER A 52 1.20 -25.10 15.08
N ARG A 53 0.98 -24.34 14.02
CA ARG A 53 -0.36 -23.94 13.55
C ARG A 53 -0.58 -24.33 12.10
N GLU A 54 -1.83 -24.24 11.68
CA GLU A 54 -2.22 -24.53 10.29
C GLU A 54 -1.47 -23.61 9.32
N GLY A 55 -0.79 -24.20 8.32
CA GLY A 55 0.02 -23.48 7.34
C GLY A 55 1.53 -23.46 7.63
N ASP A 56 1.98 -23.94 8.78
CA ASP A 56 3.41 -24.06 9.10
C ASP A 56 4.08 -25.19 8.30
N LEU A 57 5.33 -24.96 7.90
CA LEU A 57 6.18 -26.01 7.32
C LEU A 57 7.06 -26.60 8.42
N VAL A 58 6.96 -27.91 8.61
CA VAL A 58 7.60 -28.62 9.71
C VAL A 58 8.42 -29.80 9.21
N ARG A 59 9.53 -30.08 9.90
CA ARG A 59 10.26 -31.34 9.79
C ARG A 59 9.73 -32.29 10.84
N ILE A 60 9.25 -33.45 10.41
CA ILE A 60 8.75 -34.51 11.28
C ILE A 60 9.74 -35.65 11.30
N GLU A 61 9.92 -36.27 12.47
CA GLU A 61 10.81 -37.41 12.68
C GLU A 61 10.05 -38.62 13.18
N ALA A 62 10.50 -39.82 12.82
CA ALA A 62 9.92 -41.07 13.31
C ALA A 62 10.21 -41.28 14.80
N THR A 63 9.20 -41.74 15.53
CA THR A 63 9.25 -42.04 16.96
C THR A 63 8.77 -43.45 17.25
N ARG A 64 8.84 -43.87 18.53
CA ARG A 64 8.04 -45.01 18.99
C ARG A 64 6.55 -44.79 18.67
N PRO A 65 5.74 -45.85 18.52
CA PRO A 65 4.29 -45.70 18.44
C PRO A 65 3.76 -44.98 19.68
N LEU A 66 3.21 -43.78 19.48
CA LEU A 66 2.58 -42.99 20.54
C LEU A 66 1.09 -43.29 20.64
N SER A 67 0.48 -43.73 19.54
CA SER A 67 -0.92 -44.19 19.45
C SER A 67 -1.10 -45.10 18.23
N LYS A 68 -2.32 -45.63 18.02
CA LYS A 68 -2.66 -46.57 16.93
C LYS A 68 -2.20 -46.13 15.53
N ARG A 69 -2.16 -44.81 15.27
CA ARG A 69 -1.82 -44.22 13.95
C ARG A 69 -0.76 -43.11 14.03
N LYS A 70 -0.09 -42.95 15.18
CA LYS A 70 0.78 -41.81 15.48
C LYS A 70 2.18 -42.30 15.78
N PHE A 71 3.05 -42.16 14.78
CA PHE A 71 4.42 -42.71 14.78
C PHE A 71 5.48 -41.64 14.49
N PHE A 72 5.07 -40.36 14.42
CA PHE A 72 5.95 -39.23 14.12
C PHE A 72 5.76 -38.12 15.15
N SER A 73 6.82 -37.37 15.43
CA SER A 73 6.81 -36.12 16.20
C SER A 73 7.32 -34.96 15.34
N ILE A 74 6.93 -33.74 15.69
CA ILE A 74 7.51 -32.53 15.10
C ILE A 74 8.90 -32.37 15.71
N ALA A 75 9.92 -32.35 14.85
CA ALA A 75 11.30 -32.10 15.26
C ALA A 75 11.64 -30.62 15.19
N GLU A 76 11.09 -29.90 14.20
CA GLU A 76 11.46 -28.51 13.92
C GLU A 76 10.40 -27.81 13.06
N ILE A 77 10.18 -26.52 13.32
CA ILE A 77 9.38 -25.65 12.46
C ILE A 77 10.34 -24.94 11.49
N LEU A 78 10.31 -25.32 10.22
CA LEU A 78 11.16 -24.75 9.18
C LEU A 78 10.67 -23.38 8.71
N LYS A 79 9.35 -23.20 8.63
CA LYS A 79 8.74 -21.93 8.23
C LYS A 79 7.43 -21.69 8.97
N ASN A 80 7.42 -20.61 9.73
CA ASN A 80 6.28 -20.18 10.53
C ASN A 80 5.40 -19.21 9.73
N LYS A 81 4.24 -19.66 9.26
CA LYS A 81 3.26 -18.84 8.54
C LYS A 81 1.91 -18.82 9.28
N GLY A 82 1.50 -19.96 9.84
CA GLY A 82 0.22 -20.13 10.50
C GLY A 82 0.08 -19.28 11.76
N GLN A 83 1.16 -19.09 12.53
CA GLN A 83 1.10 -18.27 13.74
C GLN A 83 0.83 -16.80 13.44
N GLN A 84 1.36 -16.29 12.33
CA GLN A 84 1.19 -14.90 11.92
C GLN A 84 -0.27 -14.56 11.63
N PHE A 85 -1.03 -15.48 11.04
CA PHE A 85 -2.41 -15.23 10.65
C PHE A 85 -3.33 -14.89 11.82
N ALA A 86 -3.17 -15.55 12.97
CA ALA A 86 -4.00 -15.25 14.13
C ALA A 86 -3.68 -13.88 14.75
N LEU A 87 -2.40 -13.48 14.74
CA LEU A 87 -1.99 -12.15 15.21
C LEU A 87 -2.61 -11.07 14.32
N PHE A 88 -2.47 -11.22 13.00
CA PHE A 88 -3.03 -10.28 12.03
C PHE A 88 -4.55 -10.21 12.08
N GLU A 89 -5.24 -11.32 12.30
CA GLU A 89 -6.70 -11.31 12.44
C GLU A 89 -7.14 -10.49 13.67
N SER A 90 -6.46 -10.66 14.80
CA SER A 90 -6.77 -9.91 16.02
C SER A 90 -6.49 -8.42 15.87
N GLU A 91 -5.36 -8.06 15.26
CA GLU A 91 -4.94 -6.69 15.01
C GLU A 91 -5.88 -6.00 14.02
N ALA A 92 -6.23 -6.66 12.91
CA ALA A 92 -7.15 -6.12 11.92
C ALA A 92 -8.53 -5.83 12.50
N LYS A 93 -9.07 -6.68 13.38
CA LYS A 93 -10.36 -6.43 14.05
C LYS A 93 -10.32 -5.16 14.91
N ILE A 94 -9.23 -4.95 15.63
CA ILE A 94 -9.04 -3.76 16.48
C ILE A 94 -8.97 -2.50 15.60
N GLN A 95 -8.14 -2.54 14.55
CA GLN A 95 -7.95 -1.40 13.66
C GLN A 95 -9.23 -1.03 12.90
N VAL A 96 -9.94 -2.02 12.34
CA VAL A 96 -11.20 -1.79 11.62
C VAL A 96 -12.25 -1.17 12.54
N SER A 97 -12.39 -1.69 13.76
CA SER A 97 -13.35 -1.15 14.74
C SER A 97 -13.04 0.31 15.11
N GLN A 98 -11.78 0.66 15.31
CA GLN A 98 -11.36 2.03 15.58
C GLN A 98 -11.65 2.96 14.39
N GLN A 99 -11.28 2.53 13.18
CA GLN A 99 -11.48 3.30 11.96
C GLN A 99 -12.97 3.52 11.65
N GLU A 100 -13.82 2.52 11.86
CA GLU A 100 -15.27 2.63 11.70
C GLU A 100 -15.88 3.61 12.70
N ALA A 101 -15.41 3.60 13.96
CA ALA A 101 -15.86 4.54 14.98
C ALA A 101 -15.47 5.99 14.63
N GLU A 102 -14.26 6.22 14.13
CA GLU A 102 -13.80 7.53 13.67
C GLU A 102 -14.63 8.05 12.49
N LYS A 103 -14.82 7.22 11.45
CA LYS A 103 -15.66 7.56 10.30
C LYS A 103 -17.11 7.85 10.69
N THR A 104 -17.65 7.10 11.67
CA THR A 104 -19.00 7.35 12.18
C THR A 104 -19.08 8.70 12.88
N ARG A 105 -18.07 9.05 13.69
CA ARG A 105 -18.00 10.37 14.36
C ARG A 105 -17.91 11.50 13.34
N GLU A 106 -17.06 11.36 12.33
CA GLU A 106 -16.90 12.32 11.24
C GLU A 106 -18.22 12.49 10.45
N PHE A 107 -18.91 11.38 10.15
CA PHE A 107 -20.20 11.42 9.49
C PHE A 107 -21.25 12.17 10.32
N LEU A 108 -21.31 11.91 11.63
CA LEU A 108 -22.24 12.60 12.52
C LEU A 108 -21.90 14.08 12.67
N SER A 109 -20.63 14.47 12.74
CA SER A 109 -20.23 15.88 12.76
C SER A 109 -20.58 16.59 11.46
N ARG A 110 -20.32 15.96 10.31
CA ARG A 110 -20.71 16.48 8.99
C ARG A 110 -22.22 16.64 8.86
N ARG A 111 -22.98 15.64 9.34
CA ARG A 111 -24.45 15.70 9.33
C ARG A 111 -24.96 16.87 10.19
N LYS A 112 -24.44 17.02 11.42
CA LYS A 112 -24.81 18.15 12.29
C LYS A 112 -24.48 19.50 11.66
N ALA A 113 -23.35 19.62 10.97
CA ALA A 113 -22.97 20.84 10.25
C ALA A 113 -23.94 21.18 9.10
N HIS A 114 -24.47 20.17 8.41
CA HIS A 114 -25.46 20.38 7.34
C HIS A 114 -26.90 20.54 7.83
N GLU A 115 -27.26 20.07 9.03
CA GLU A 115 -28.61 20.24 9.59
C GLU A 115 -28.96 21.73 9.83
N SER A 116 -27.97 22.62 9.91
CA SER A 116 -28.14 24.07 10.07
C SER A 116 -28.14 24.88 8.78
N ASP A 117 -27.75 24.29 7.64
CA ASP A 117 -27.52 25.02 6.38
C ASP A 117 -28.69 24.79 5.40
N ASP A 118 -29.65 25.71 5.40
CA ASP A 118 -30.35 26.05 4.16
C ASP A 118 -29.33 26.73 3.22
N SER A 119 -29.51 26.64 1.89
CA SER A 119 -28.54 27.19 0.92
C SER A 119 -28.49 28.72 0.97
N ILE A 120 -27.63 29.28 1.84
CA ILE A 120 -27.53 30.73 2.11
C ILE A 120 -26.38 31.39 1.31
N LEU A 121 -25.43 30.62 0.77
CA LEU A 121 -24.22 31.13 0.10
C LEU A 121 -24.49 32.10 -1.06
N LEU A 122 -25.44 31.79 -1.94
CA LEU A 122 -25.79 32.67 -3.06
C LEU A 122 -26.41 34.00 -2.58
N ARG A 123 -27.17 33.95 -1.47
CA ARG A 123 -27.75 35.14 -0.84
C ARG A 123 -26.64 35.98 -0.20
N ASP A 124 -25.71 35.36 0.52
CA ASP A 124 -24.56 36.02 1.14
C ASP A 124 -23.70 36.73 0.09
N ILE A 125 -23.36 36.05 -1.01
CA ILE A 125 -22.59 36.64 -2.12
C ILE A 125 -23.29 37.88 -2.70
N HIS A 126 -24.60 37.79 -2.92
CA HIS A 126 -25.38 38.92 -3.41
C HIS A 126 -25.36 40.11 -2.43
N THR A 127 -25.49 39.85 -1.13
CA THR A 127 -25.40 40.91 -0.10
C THR A 127 -24.01 41.54 -0.04
N ILE A 128 -22.93 40.75 -0.12
CA ILE A 128 -21.55 41.26 -0.14
C ILE A 128 -21.32 42.14 -1.38
N GLN A 129 -21.76 41.68 -2.57
CA GLN A 129 -21.62 42.43 -3.82
C GLN A 129 -22.33 43.80 -3.75
N ASN A 130 -23.55 43.82 -3.21
CA ASN A 130 -24.31 45.06 -3.03
C ASN A 130 -23.64 46.00 -2.02
N ALA A 131 -23.14 45.47 -0.91
CA ALA A 131 -22.42 46.25 0.09
C ALA A 131 -21.15 46.90 -0.46
N LEU A 132 -20.36 46.16 -1.25
CA LEU A 132 -19.16 46.69 -1.91
C LEU A 132 -19.51 47.78 -2.93
N SER A 133 -20.61 47.63 -3.66
CA SER A 133 -21.08 48.64 -4.63
C SER A 133 -21.65 49.90 -3.97
N GLN A 134 -22.27 49.79 -2.80
CA GLN A 134 -22.93 50.91 -2.11
C GLN A 134 -22.05 51.58 -1.04
N GLY A 135 -20.90 51.00 -0.71
CA GLY A 135 -19.97 51.53 0.30
C GLY A 135 -20.55 51.57 1.72
N LYS A 136 -21.48 50.67 2.04
CA LYS A 136 -22.15 50.61 3.35
C LYS A 136 -21.66 49.41 4.16
N ASP A 137 -21.17 49.69 5.37
CA ASP A 137 -20.86 48.70 6.38
C ASP A 137 -22.14 48.41 7.20
N ALA A 138 -22.85 47.35 6.84
CA ALA A 138 -24.03 46.87 7.56
C ALA A 138 -23.66 45.79 8.60
N GLU A 139 -24.47 45.67 9.66
CA GLU A 139 -24.37 44.63 10.72
C GLU A 139 -24.40 43.21 10.14
N GLU A 140 -25.16 43.00 9.06
CA GLU A 140 -25.27 41.73 8.34
C GLU A 140 -23.92 41.22 7.80
N LEU A 141 -22.98 42.12 7.46
CA LEU A 141 -21.64 41.71 6.99
C LEU A 141 -20.80 41.13 8.12
N VAL A 142 -21.05 41.48 9.39
CA VAL A 142 -20.29 40.93 10.53
C VAL A 142 -20.62 39.45 10.73
N GLU A 143 -21.90 39.08 10.61
CA GLU A 143 -22.33 37.68 10.70
C GLU A 143 -21.77 36.84 9.54
N ILE A 144 -21.80 37.40 8.32
CA ILE A 144 -21.23 36.76 7.13
C ILE A 144 -19.71 36.61 7.29
N LYS A 145 -18.99 37.64 7.76
CA LYS A 145 -17.55 37.57 8.07
C LYS A 145 -17.22 36.47 9.07
N ALA A 146 -18.01 36.34 10.14
CA ALA A 146 -17.81 35.31 11.15
C ALA A 146 -18.07 33.90 10.59
N ARG A 147 -19.08 33.72 9.73
CA ARG A 147 -19.40 32.43 9.09
C ARG A 147 -18.26 31.93 8.20
N TYR A 148 -17.64 32.81 7.42
CA TYR A 148 -16.57 32.46 6.49
C TYR A 148 -15.15 32.72 7.03
N GLY A 149 -15.00 33.30 8.23
CA GLY A 149 -13.71 33.58 8.87
C GLY A 149 -12.87 34.66 8.19
N ILE A 150 -13.50 35.72 7.64
CA ILE A 150 -12.81 36.78 6.88
C ILE A 150 -12.81 38.10 7.66
N GLU A 151 -11.65 38.76 7.76
CA GLU A 151 -11.52 40.06 8.44
C GLU A 151 -12.05 41.24 7.61
N GLN A 152 -11.75 41.27 6.30
CA GLN A 152 -12.12 42.33 5.37
C GLN A 152 -12.61 41.78 4.03
N PHE A 153 -13.72 42.30 3.50
CA PHE A 153 -14.21 41.91 2.18
C PHE A 153 -13.51 42.72 1.09
N THR A 154 -12.44 42.18 0.55
CA THR A 154 -11.77 42.68 -0.67
C THR A 154 -12.21 41.84 -1.88
N PRO A 155 -12.07 42.35 -3.12
CA PRO A 155 -12.30 41.55 -4.34
C PRO A 155 -11.50 40.24 -4.37
N GLU A 156 -10.36 40.18 -3.68
CA GLU A 156 -9.52 39.00 -3.57
C GLU A 156 -10.12 37.96 -2.61
N THR A 157 -10.69 38.37 -1.48
CA THR A 157 -11.38 37.44 -0.56
C THR A 157 -12.62 36.81 -1.19
N LEU A 158 -13.34 37.52 -2.06
CA LEU A 158 -14.45 36.95 -2.84
C LEU A 158 -13.97 35.87 -3.82
N ARG A 159 -12.82 36.08 -4.46
CA ARG A 159 -12.21 35.06 -5.34
C ARG A 159 -11.76 33.84 -4.53
N GLN A 160 -11.25 34.06 -3.32
CA GLN A 160 -10.85 32.98 -2.40
C GLN A 160 -12.05 32.15 -1.93
N LEU A 161 -13.19 32.79 -1.63
CA LEU A 161 -14.44 32.09 -1.28
C LEU A 161 -15.00 31.21 -2.39
N LEU A 162 -14.86 31.67 -3.64
CA LEU A 162 -15.32 30.97 -4.83
C LEU A 162 -14.25 30.08 -5.46
N GLN A 163 -13.13 29.88 -4.77
CA GLN A 163 -12.05 29.05 -5.29
C GLN A 163 -12.50 27.60 -5.32
N LEU A 164 -12.60 27.06 -6.53
CA LEU A 164 -12.94 25.67 -6.77
C LEU A 164 -11.66 24.81 -6.77
N ASP A 165 -11.72 23.66 -6.11
CA ASP A 165 -10.63 22.67 -6.14
C ASP A 165 -10.27 22.23 -7.56
N VAL A 166 -11.21 22.33 -8.49
CA VAL A 166 -11.00 22.00 -9.92
C VAL A 166 -9.95 22.90 -10.56
N LEU A 167 -9.93 24.20 -10.25
CA LEU A 167 -8.95 25.14 -10.81
C LEU A 167 -7.55 24.87 -10.23
N ALA A 168 -7.49 24.53 -8.94
CA ALA A 168 -6.23 24.12 -8.31
C ALA A 168 -5.70 22.82 -8.94
N LEU A 169 -6.57 21.83 -9.14
CA LEU A 169 -6.23 20.58 -9.82
C LEU A 169 -5.77 20.80 -11.27
N GLU A 170 -6.42 21.69 -12.02
CA GLU A 170 -6.01 22.04 -13.38
C GLU A 170 -4.57 22.58 -13.39
N SER A 171 -4.25 23.53 -12.51
CA SER A 171 -2.89 24.07 -12.39
C SER A 171 -1.85 23.00 -12.01
N GLN A 172 -2.22 22.06 -11.14
CA GLN A 172 -1.36 20.94 -10.75
C GLN A 172 -1.12 19.99 -11.93
N VAL A 173 -2.17 19.69 -12.71
CA VAL A 173 -2.07 18.84 -13.90
C VAL A 173 -1.19 19.50 -14.95
N ASP A 174 -1.31 20.80 -15.16
CA ASP A 174 -0.46 21.51 -16.12
C ASP A 174 1.00 21.61 -15.64
N ALA A 175 1.23 21.79 -14.33
CA ALA A 175 2.56 21.66 -13.75
C ALA A 175 3.16 20.26 -13.94
N GLN A 176 2.34 19.20 -13.83
CA GLN A 176 2.79 17.83 -14.10
C GLN A 176 3.09 17.60 -15.59
N LYS A 177 2.24 18.10 -16.51
CA LYS A 177 2.47 18.02 -17.96
C LYS A 177 3.77 18.72 -18.35
N THR A 178 3.95 19.96 -17.90
CA THR A 178 5.16 20.74 -18.19
C THR A 178 6.41 20.02 -17.70
N LYS A 179 6.39 19.44 -16.49
CA LYS A 179 7.51 18.61 -16.00
C LYS A 179 7.81 17.40 -16.89
N ILE A 180 6.77 16.70 -17.35
CA ILE A 180 6.92 15.56 -18.26
C ILE A 180 7.51 16.02 -19.60
N ASP A 181 6.99 17.10 -20.16
CA ASP A 181 7.43 17.65 -21.44
C ASP A 181 8.88 18.13 -21.37
N THR A 182 9.27 18.83 -20.31
CA THR A 182 10.66 19.27 -20.08
C THR A 182 11.60 18.07 -19.94
N ALA A 183 11.20 17.03 -19.20
CA ALA A 183 11.99 15.80 -19.08
C ALA A 183 12.19 15.12 -20.43
N GLN A 184 11.11 14.98 -21.21
CA GLN A 184 11.14 14.33 -22.51
C GLN A 184 11.92 15.13 -23.54
N GLN A 185 11.77 16.45 -23.56
CA GLN A 185 12.52 17.33 -24.44
C GLN A 185 14.01 17.27 -24.11
N ARG A 186 14.36 17.35 -22.82
CA ARG A 186 15.76 17.29 -22.39
C ARG A 186 16.43 15.96 -22.71
N VAL A 187 15.71 14.85 -22.52
CA VAL A 187 16.21 13.52 -22.91
C VAL A 187 16.36 13.40 -24.42
N ARG A 188 15.44 13.96 -25.22
CA ARG A 188 15.55 13.95 -26.69
C ARG A 188 16.76 14.74 -27.18
N GLU A 189 16.93 15.96 -26.68
CA GLU A 189 18.08 16.83 -26.98
C GLU A 189 19.42 16.12 -26.69
N LEU A 190 19.55 15.51 -25.51
CA LEU A 190 20.75 14.75 -25.15
C LEU A 190 20.95 13.49 -25.99
N LEU A 191 19.90 12.90 -26.57
CA LEU A 191 20.04 11.73 -27.44
C LEU A 191 20.37 12.07 -28.89
N GLU A 192 20.05 13.27 -29.35
CA GLU A 192 20.41 13.77 -30.69
C GLU A 192 21.92 14.04 -30.80
N ASN A 193 22.53 14.58 -29.72
CA ASN A 193 23.95 14.92 -29.68
C ASN A 193 24.78 13.94 -28.82
N GLY A 194 25.39 12.94 -29.46
CA GLY A 194 26.15 11.90 -28.75
C GLY A 194 27.36 12.41 -27.93
N GLN A 195 28.08 13.42 -28.42
CA GLN A 195 29.24 13.99 -27.71
C GLN A 195 28.81 14.83 -26.49
N GLU A 196 27.70 15.56 -26.60
CA GLU A 196 27.13 16.34 -25.51
C GLU A 196 26.54 15.44 -24.42
N CYS A 197 25.94 14.32 -24.80
CA CYS A 197 25.54 13.28 -23.85
C CYS A 197 26.71 12.78 -23.01
N ASP A 198 27.83 12.42 -23.65
CA ASP A 198 28.98 11.85 -22.95
C ASP A 198 29.65 12.88 -22.03
N SER A 199 29.73 14.16 -22.44
CA SER A 199 30.25 15.23 -21.59
C SER A 199 29.32 15.57 -20.42
N TRP A 200 28.00 15.58 -20.65
CA TRP A 200 26.98 15.84 -19.64
C TRP A 200 26.91 14.72 -18.59
N LEU A 201 27.07 13.46 -19.00
CA LEU A 201 27.18 12.32 -18.09
C LEU A 201 28.50 12.36 -17.29
N ALA A 202 29.60 12.78 -17.92
CA ALA A 202 30.89 12.93 -17.24
C ALA A 202 30.86 14.01 -16.15
N GLN A 203 30.17 15.14 -16.39
CA GLN A 203 29.95 16.18 -15.39
C GLN A 203 29.20 15.69 -14.13
N ARG A 204 28.41 14.61 -14.25
CA ARG A 204 27.63 14.02 -13.14
C ARG A 204 28.29 12.81 -12.50
N GLY A 205 29.56 12.56 -12.82
CA GLY A 205 30.35 11.50 -12.19
C GLY A 205 30.22 10.12 -12.83
N VAL A 206 29.74 10.02 -14.08
CA VAL A 206 29.77 8.75 -14.83
C VAL A 206 31.13 8.59 -15.51
N GLU A 207 32.01 7.80 -14.90
CA GLU A 207 33.31 7.45 -15.46
C GLU A 207 33.16 6.61 -16.75
N ASN A 208 33.99 6.89 -17.76
CA ASN A 208 34.00 6.20 -19.06
C ASN A 208 32.64 6.16 -19.79
N ALA A 209 31.92 7.29 -19.78
CA ALA A 209 30.63 7.45 -20.47
C ALA A 209 30.65 6.93 -21.92
N ALA A 210 31.74 7.16 -22.67
CA ALA A 210 31.91 6.70 -24.05
C ALA A 210 31.81 5.17 -24.22
N SER A 211 32.29 4.38 -23.25
CA SER A 211 32.38 2.91 -23.31
C SER A 211 31.09 2.17 -22.96
N LEU A 212 30.10 2.87 -22.41
CA LEU A 212 28.87 2.26 -21.91
C LEU A 212 27.96 1.79 -23.04
N LYS A 213 27.24 0.69 -22.80
CA LYS A 213 26.21 0.18 -23.73
C LYS A 213 25.10 1.23 -23.92
N PRO A 214 24.52 1.40 -25.13
CA PRO A 214 23.53 2.44 -25.41
C PRO A 214 22.31 2.46 -24.47
N ASN A 215 21.80 1.29 -24.07
CA ASN A 215 20.67 1.20 -23.15
C ASN A 215 21.03 1.63 -21.72
N ILE A 216 22.26 1.37 -21.28
CA ILE A 216 22.74 1.80 -19.96
C ILE A 216 22.89 3.31 -19.95
N LYS A 217 23.48 3.90 -21.01
CA LYS A 217 23.56 5.37 -21.18
C LYS A 217 22.18 6.02 -21.13
N ARG A 218 21.21 5.52 -21.90
CA ARG A 218 19.82 6.02 -21.91
C ARG A 218 19.17 5.99 -20.52
N ASN A 219 19.39 4.92 -19.75
CA ASN A 219 18.82 4.81 -18.40
C ASN A 219 19.49 5.77 -17.42
N LEU A 220 20.81 5.96 -17.50
CA LEU A 220 21.55 6.94 -16.69
C LEU A 220 21.11 8.37 -17.03
N LEU A 221 20.99 8.70 -18.31
CA LEU A 221 20.44 9.98 -18.76
C LEU A 221 19.07 10.25 -18.16
N ARG A 222 18.12 9.31 -18.31
CA ARG A 222 16.78 9.45 -17.74
C ARG A 222 16.81 9.66 -16.23
N LYS A 223 17.63 8.91 -15.51
CA LYS A 223 17.78 9.06 -14.05
C LYS A 223 18.29 10.44 -13.67
N HIS A 224 19.32 10.93 -14.35
CA HIS A 224 19.91 12.24 -14.05
C HIS A 224 19.02 13.40 -14.49
N VAL A 225 18.28 13.29 -15.60
CA VAL A 225 17.29 14.30 -16.01
C VAL A 225 16.12 14.35 -15.02
N LEU A 226 15.68 13.20 -14.51
CA LEU A 226 14.65 13.15 -13.46
C LEU A 226 15.11 13.70 -12.11
N GLN A 227 16.41 13.73 -11.83
CA GLN A 227 16.96 14.32 -10.61
C GLN A 227 17.02 15.85 -10.65
N GLU A 228 16.87 16.47 -11.83
CA GLU A 228 16.92 17.93 -12.00
C GLU A 228 15.54 18.62 -11.97
N LEU A 229 14.46 17.85 -12.09
CA LEU A 229 13.07 18.33 -12.24
C LEU A 229 12.22 18.06 -10.99
#